data_AF-A0ABD1BWZ4-F1
#
_entry.id   AF-A0ABD1BWZ4-F1
#
_cell.length_a   1.000
_cell.length_b   1.000
_cell.length_c   1.000
_cell.angle_alpha   90.00
_cell.angle_beta   90.00
_cell.angle_gamma   90.00
#
_symmetry.space_group_name_H-M   'P 1'
#
loop_
_entity.id
_entity.type
_entity.pdbx_description
1 polymer ?
#
loop_
_entity_poly.entity_id
_entity_poly.type
_entity_poly.pdbx_seq_one_letter_code
_entity_poly.pdbx_strand_id
1 'polypeptide(L)'
;MITFIFACNQVDFAYNIFSIDVKAGVGCDYNLRQSRAQVKMDSNGVASALFDETLGTRLKCLLSASFGPLEGFKVWVKNQRDEF
;
A
#
# COMPACT_ATOMS: atom_id res chain seq x y z
N MET A 1 -7.96 -0.83 24.34
CA MET A 1 -8.82 -0.80 23.13
C MET A 1 -8.05 -0.04 22.05
N ILE A 2 -7.43 -0.73 21.10
CA ILE A 2 -6.74 -0.10 19.96
C ILE A 2 -7.82 0.15 18.90
N THR A 3 -8.18 1.40 18.67
CA THR A 3 -9.12 1.78 17.62
C THR A 3 -8.40 1.71 16.28
N PHE A 4 -8.76 0.75 15.43
CA PHE A 4 -8.33 0.69 14.04
C PHE A 4 -9.31 1.54 13.23
N ILE A 5 -8.84 2.65 12.64
CA ILE A 5 -9.66 3.44 11.71
C ILE A 5 -9.42 2.88 10.32
N PHE A 6 -10.42 2.20 9.79
CA PHE A 6 -10.44 1.68 8.43
C PHE A 6 -10.97 2.75 7.50
N ALA A 7 -10.08 3.37 6.71
CA ALA A 7 -10.44 4.42 5.77
C ALA A 7 -10.12 3.95 4.34
N CYS A 8 -11.13 3.44 3.63
CA CYS A 8 -11.06 3.27 2.18
C CYS A 8 -11.26 4.65 1.55
N ASN A 9 -10.15 5.37 1.37
CA ASN A 9 -10.18 6.78 1.00
C ASN A 9 -10.19 7.01 -0.51
N GLN A 10 -9.76 6.02 -1.30
CA GLN A 10 -9.53 6.25 -2.73
C GLN A 10 -10.12 5.12 -3.57
N VAL A 11 -10.97 5.48 -4.52
CA VAL A 11 -11.40 4.61 -5.61
C VAL A 11 -11.07 5.35 -6.90
N ASP A 12 -10.13 4.81 -7.67
CA ASP A 12 -9.65 5.40 -8.92
C ASP A 12 -10.37 4.71 -10.08
N PHE A 13 -11.09 5.48 -10.91
CA PHE A 13 -11.63 5.01 -12.19
C PHE A 13 -11.08 5.90 -13.30
N ALA A 14 -10.21 5.33 -14.14
CA ALA A 14 -9.69 5.97 -15.33
C ALA A 14 -10.26 5.26 -16.56
N TYR A 15 -10.99 6.01 -17.38
CA TYR A 15 -11.51 5.55 -18.66
C TYR A 15 -10.66 6.15 -19.78
N ASN A 16 -9.95 5.32 -20.53
CA ASN A 16 -9.19 5.79 -21.68
C ASN A 16 -10.05 5.69 -22.94
N ILE A 17 -10.55 6.84 -23.43
CA ILE A 17 -11.42 6.93 -24.61
C ILE A 17 -10.69 6.45 -25.88
N PHE A 18 -9.38 6.70 -25.98
CA PHE A 18 -8.60 6.35 -27.17
C PHE A 18 -8.22 4.86 -27.24
N SER A 19 -8.15 4.19 -26.09
CA SER A 19 -7.74 2.77 -26.03
C SER A 19 -8.87 1.83 -25.62
N ILE A 20 -10.10 2.35 -25.40
CA ILE A 20 -11.26 1.62 -24.86
C ILE A 20 -10.84 0.78 -23.64
N ASP A 21 -9.98 1.34 -22.80
CA ASP A 21 -9.39 0.63 -21.65
C ASP A 21 -9.95 1.25 -20.38
N VAL A 22 -10.49 0.40 -19.51
CA VAL A 22 -11.07 0.79 -18.23
C VAL A 22 -10.14 0.35 -17.13
N LYS A 23 -9.53 1.32 -16.45
CA LYS A 23 -8.71 1.08 -15.26
C LYS A 23 -9.52 1.48 -14.04
N ALA A 24 -10.06 0.50 -13.33
CA ALA A 24 -10.57 0.67 -11.98
C ALA A 24 -9.48 0.32 -10.96
N GLY A 25 -9.50 0.92 -9.79
CA GLY A 25 -8.60 0.59 -8.69
C GLY A 25 -9.16 1.07 -7.35
N VAL A 26 -8.78 0.40 -6.27
CA VAL A 26 -9.19 0.74 -4.91
C VAL A 26 -7.95 0.87 -4.02
N GLY A 27 -7.94 1.93 -3.21
CA GLY A 27 -6.88 2.28 -2.27
C GLY A 27 -7.45 2.41 -0.85
N CYS A 28 -6.95 1.56 0.05
CA CYS A 28 -7.27 1.59 1.47
C CYS A 28 -6.06 2.06 2.27
N ASP A 29 -6.25 3.08 3.10
CA ASP A 29 -5.23 3.56 4.04
C ASP A 29 -5.65 3.20 5.47
N TYR A 30 -4.81 2.40 6.12
CA TYR A 30 -4.93 1.97 7.50
C TYR A 30 -3.90 2.75 8.32
N ASN A 31 -4.35 3.80 9.01
CA ASN A 31 -3.48 4.57 9.90
C ASN A 31 -3.65 4.08 11.34
N LEU A 32 -2.57 3.54 11.89
CA LEU A 32 -2.41 3.19 13.29
C LEU A 32 -1.53 4.23 13.98
N ARG A 33 -1.58 4.32 15.31
CA ARG A 33 -0.83 5.33 16.07
C ARG A 33 0.69 5.29 15.83
N GLN A 34 1.22 4.11 15.51
CA GLN A 34 2.65 3.86 15.31
C GLN A 34 2.93 3.11 13.99
N SER A 35 1.91 2.81 13.20
CA SER A 35 2.07 2.13 11.92
C SER A 35 1.07 2.64 10.88
N ARG A 36 1.37 2.45 9.62
CA ARG A 36 0.54 2.86 8.50
C ARG A 36 0.59 1.76 7.45
N ALA A 37 -0.52 1.09 7.23
CA ALA A 37 -0.67 0.20 6.09
C ALA A 37 -1.42 0.95 4.98
N GLN A 38 -0.98 0.81 3.75
CA GLN A 38 -1.66 1.28 2.56
C GLN A 38 -1.78 0.08 1.64
N VAL A 39 -2.97 -0.17 1.12
CA VAL A 39 -3.21 -1.25 0.16
C VAL A 39 -3.85 -0.63 -1.06
N LYS A 40 -3.29 -0.89 -2.24
CA LYS A 40 -3.84 -0.47 -3.52
C LYS A 40 -4.01 -1.68 -4.43
N MET A 41 -5.20 -1.84 -4.99
CA MET A 41 -5.51 -2.90 -5.94
C MET A 41 -6.06 -2.28 -7.21
N ASP A 42 -5.44 -2.60 -8.35
CA ASP A 42 -5.84 -2.13 -9.67
C ASP A 42 -6.46 -3.29 -10.48
N SER A 43 -7.41 -2.96 -11.35
CA SER A 43 -8.14 -3.86 -12.27
C SER A 43 -7.25 -4.63 -13.25
N ASN A 44 -6.00 -4.19 -13.42
CA ASN A 44 -4.97 -4.93 -14.16
C ASN A 44 -4.46 -6.17 -13.39
N GLY A 45 -5.06 -6.50 -12.24
CA GLY A 45 -4.66 -7.60 -11.36
C GLY A 45 -3.44 -7.27 -10.50
N VAL A 46 -3.00 -6.01 -10.50
CA VAL A 46 -1.86 -5.56 -9.70
C VAL A 46 -2.37 -5.15 -8.32
N ALA A 47 -1.89 -5.82 -7.28
CA ALA A 47 -2.14 -5.46 -5.90
C ALA A 47 -0.82 -5.04 -5.24
N SER A 48 -0.82 -3.96 -4.50
CA SER A 48 0.33 -3.48 -3.75
C SER A 48 -0.10 -3.17 -2.32
N ALA A 49 0.76 -3.49 -1.37
CA ALA A 49 0.57 -3.25 0.04
C ALA A 49 1.86 -2.67 0.60
N LEU A 50 1.78 -1.49 1.18
CA LEU A 50 2.86 -0.81 1.86
C LEU A 50 2.52 -0.74 3.34
N PHE A 51 3.34 -1.35 4.17
CA PHE A 51 3.23 -1.30 5.62
C PHE A 51 4.46 -0.59 6.18
N ASP A 52 4.23 0.56 6.79
CA ASP A 52 5.24 1.36 7.48
C ASP A 52 4.99 1.25 8.98
N GLU A 53 5.93 0.73 9.74
CA GLU A 53 5.83 0.60 11.19
C GLU A 53 7.00 1.33 11.87
N THR A 54 6.65 2.26 12.76
CA THR A 54 7.60 3.00 13.58
C THR A 54 7.65 2.33 14.96
N LEU A 55 8.63 1.45 15.14
CA LEU A 55 8.87 0.73 16.39
C LEU A 55 9.68 1.64 17.35
N GLY A 56 9.01 2.63 17.94
CA GLY A 56 9.63 3.59 18.87
C GLY A 56 10.50 4.67 18.21
N THR A 57 11.27 5.42 19.00
CA THR A 57 11.94 6.67 18.59
C THR A 57 13.10 6.52 17.59
N ARG A 58 13.45 5.30 17.15
CA ARG A 58 14.70 5.04 16.42
C ARG A 58 14.66 3.93 15.36
N LEU A 59 13.54 3.23 15.19
CA LEU A 59 13.44 2.13 14.24
C LEU A 59 12.21 2.31 13.37
N LYS A 60 12.44 2.44 12.06
CA LYS A 60 11.39 2.52 11.06
C LYS A 60 11.50 1.33 10.12
N CYS A 61 10.51 0.45 10.18
CA CYS A 61 10.38 -0.72 9.33
C CYS A 61 9.42 -0.41 8.18
N LEU A 62 9.91 -0.47 6.95
CA LEU A 62 9.09 -0.30 5.76
C LEU A 62 9.03 -1.62 5.00
N LEU A 63 7.85 -2.22 4.97
CA LEU A 63 7.53 -3.43 4.24
C LEU A 63 6.68 -3.06 3.02
N SER A 64 7.12 -3.41 1.83
CA SER A 64 6.35 -3.22 0.60
C SER A 64 6.17 -4.56 -0.09
N ALA A 65 4.93 -5.00 -0.25
CA ALA A 65 4.57 -6.15 -1.05
C ALA A 65 3.87 -5.67 -2.32
N SER A 66 4.25 -6.20 -3.47
CA SER A 66 3.52 -6.04 -4.72
C SER A 66 3.29 -7.41 -5.34
N PHE A 67 2.09 -7.61 -5.82
CA PHE A 67 1.64 -8.79 -6.53
C PHE A 67 1.10 -8.34 -7.88
N GLY A 68 1.53 -9.01 -8.95
CA GLY A 68 0.99 -8.77 -10.28
C GLY A 68 0.94 -10.06 -11.09
N PRO A 69 0.01 -10.17 -12.05
CA PRO A 69 -0.17 -11.36 -12.87
C PRO A 69 1.05 -11.68 -13.76
N LEU A 70 1.89 -10.67 -14.05
CA LEU A 70 3.08 -10.81 -14.89
C LEU A 70 4.39 -10.89 -14.09
N GLU A 71 4.46 -10.17 -12.97
CA GLU A 71 5.69 -10.00 -12.17
C GLU A 71 5.78 -10.97 -10.98
N GLY A 72 4.67 -11.65 -10.62
CA GLY A 72 4.59 -12.55 -9.46
C GLY A 72 4.55 -11.80 -8.13
N PHE A 73 4.92 -12.49 -7.04
CA PHE A 73 5.00 -11.90 -5.69
C PHE A 73 6.38 -11.29 -5.46
N LYS A 74 6.40 -10.00 -5.12
CA LYS A 74 7.62 -9.26 -4.84
C LYS A 74 7.48 -8.55 -3.50
N VAL A 75 8.37 -8.87 -2.56
CA VAL A 75 8.34 -8.32 -1.20
C VAL A 75 9.68 -7.65 -0.92
N TRP A 76 9.62 -6.41 -0.46
CA TRP A 76 10.76 -5.60 -0.07
C TRP A 76 10.64 -5.25 1.40
N VAL A 77 11.73 -5.46 2.13
CA VAL A 77 11.85 -5.04 3.52
C VAL A 77 13.00 -4.05 3.60
N LYS A 78 12.71 -2.82 4.02
CA LYS A 78 13.72 -1.81 4.30
C LYS A 78 13.66 -1.46 5.78
N ASN A 79 14.76 -1.69 6.48
CA ASN A 79 14.93 -1.22 7.84
C ASN A 79 15.73 0.08 7.81
N GLN A 80 15.11 1.19 8.18
CA GLN A 80 15.82 2.44 8.41
C GLN A 80 16.15 2.53 9.90
N ARG A 81 17.43 2.30 10.20
CA ARG A 81 18.04 2.77 11.44
C ARG A 81 18.48 4.20 11.19
N ASP A 82 17.89 5.15 11.91
CA ASP A 82 18.45 6.50 12.00
C ASP A 82 19.75 6.39 12.82
N GLU A 83 20.89 6.25 12.12
CA GLU A 83 22.20 6.48 12.71
C GLU A 83 22.36 7.99 12.92
N PHE A 84 22.29 8.38 14.19
CA PHE A 84 22.58 9.73 14.68
C PHE A 84 24.07 10.06 14.55
#